data_AF-A0A847I712-F1
#
_entry.id   AF-A0A847I712-F1
#
_cell.length_a   1.000
_cell.length_b   1.000
_cell.length_c   1.000
_cell.angle_alpha   90.00
_cell.angle_beta   90.00
_cell.angle_gamma   90.00
#
_symmetry.space_group_name_H-M   'P 1'
#
loop_
_entity.id
_entity.type
_entity.pdbx_description
1 polymer ?
#
loop_
_entity_poly.entity_id
_entity_poly.type
_entity_poly.pdbx_seq_one_letter_code
_entity_poly.pdbx_strand_id
1 'polypeptide(L)'
;MTKVSSFFARRSGIIVAGLVIGGLAATLQNADLFSGRSNPPNMGVCVACFTRDIAGSLGLHRASAVQYLRPEIPAFCLGAFIAALAFGEFRPRTGSSPIVRFI
;
A
#
# COMPACT_ATOMS: atom_id res chain seq x y z
N MET A 1 -1.65 -22.26 -13.13
CA MET A 1 -1.42 -20.86 -13.55
C MET A 1 -2.40 -20.52 -14.65
N THR A 2 -3.20 -19.46 -14.47
CA THR A 2 -4.15 -18.98 -15.49
C THR A 2 -3.42 -18.27 -16.63
N LYS A 3 -4.00 -18.21 -17.84
CA LYS A 3 -3.42 -17.49 -19.01
C LYS A 3 -3.04 -16.04 -18.67
N VAL A 4 -3.79 -15.38 -17.79
CA VAL A 4 -3.55 -14.00 -17.33
C VAL A 4 -2.24 -13.86 -16.54
N SER A 5 -1.97 -14.76 -15.60
CA SER A 5 -0.70 -14.76 -14.83
C SER A 5 0.51 -14.99 -15.75
N SER A 6 0.37 -15.84 -16.77
CA SER A 6 1.44 -16.08 -17.75
C SER A 6 1.74 -14.88 -18.65
N PHE A 7 0.79 -13.95 -18.82
CA PHE A 7 0.98 -12.72 -19.59
C PHE A 7 1.77 -11.67 -18.79
N PHE A 8 1.45 -11.48 -17.51
CA PHE A 8 2.21 -10.60 -16.61
C PHE A 8 3.65 -11.10 -16.36
N ALA A 9 3.88 -12.42 -16.42
CA ALA A 9 5.21 -13.01 -16.29
C ALA A 9 6.10 -12.85 -17.55
N ARG A 10 5.57 -12.38 -18.68
CA ARG A 10 6.37 -12.10 -19.89
C ARG A 10 7.08 -10.75 -19.80
N ARG A 11 8.20 -10.63 -20.49
CA ARG A 11 9.04 -9.41 -20.52
C ARG A 11 8.23 -8.16 -20.87
N SER A 12 7.29 -8.26 -21.82
CA SER A 12 6.38 -7.18 -22.19
C SER A 12 5.43 -6.78 -21.06
N GLY A 13 4.89 -7.75 -20.32
CA GLY A 13 4.02 -7.50 -19.16
C GLY A 13 4.76 -6.79 -18.03
N ILE A 14 6.00 -7.18 -17.76
CA ILE A 14 6.86 -6.54 -16.74
C ILE A 14 7.17 -5.08 -17.14
N ILE A 15 7.51 -4.83 -18.42
CA ILE A 15 7.83 -3.48 -18.91
C ILE A 15 6.59 -2.58 -18.83
N VAL A 16 5.43 -3.04 -19.27
CA VAL A 16 4.18 -2.26 -19.21
C VAL A 16 3.80 -1.96 -17.76
N ALA A 17 3.86 -2.96 -16.87
CA ALA A 17 3.59 -2.76 -15.45
C ALA A 17 4.55 -1.74 -14.82
N GLY A 18 5.85 -1.82 -15.12
CA GLY A 18 6.84 -0.87 -14.65
C GLY A 18 6.60 0.55 -15.15
N LEU A 19 6.20 0.71 -16.41
CA LEU A 19 5.91 2.01 -17.02
C LEU A 19 4.63 2.63 -16.43
N VAL A 20 3.60 1.82 -16.19
CA VAL A 20 2.36 2.26 -15.53
C VAL A 20 2.62 2.66 -14.08
N ILE A 21 3.31 1.82 -13.30
CA ILE A 21 3.61 2.10 -11.89
C ILE A 21 4.56 3.31 -11.77
N GLY A 22 5.59 3.39 -12.60
CA GLY A 22 6.53 4.51 -12.62
C GLY A 22 5.89 5.82 -13.05
N GLY A 23 5.02 5.78 -14.07
CA GLY A 23 4.23 6.94 -14.52
C GLY A 23 3.24 7.41 -13.45
N LEU A 24 2.54 6.47 -12.79
CA LEU A 24 1.67 6.78 -11.67
C LEU A 24 2.45 7.36 -10.49
N ALA A 25 3.63 6.83 -10.16
CA ALA A 25 4.47 7.36 -9.08
C ALA A 25 4.95 8.79 -9.38
N ALA A 26 5.42 9.06 -10.60
CA ALA A 26 5.88 10.39 -11.00
C ALA A 26 4.74 11.42 -11.05
N THR A 27 3.53 10.99 -11.45
CA THR A 27 2.35 11.87 -11.46
C THR A 27 1.80 12.08 -10.06
N LEU A 28 1.71 11.06 -9.20
CA LEU A 28 1.24 11.19 -7.81
C LEU A 28 2.17 12.07 -6.94
N GLN A 29 3.47 12.14 -7.26
CA GLN A 29 4.43 13.00 -6.55
C GLN A 29 4.27 14.48 -6.90
N ASN A 30 3.94 14.81 -8.16
CA ASN A 30 3.86 16.18 -8.66
C ASN A 30 2.42 16.72 -8.77
N ALA A 31 1.46 15.83 -8.92
CA ALA A 31 0.05 16.16 -9.10
C ALA A 31 -0.66 15.99 -7.75
N ASP A 32 -0.71 17.10 -7.01
CA ASP A 32 -1.69 17.46 -5.98
C ASP A 32 -3.16 17.44 -6.50
N LEU A 33 -3.47 16.66 -7.56
CA LEU A 33 -4.70 16.74 -8.34
C LEU A 33 -5.84 15.88 -7.78
N PHE A 34 -5.57 15.03 -6.78
CA PHE A 34 -6.61 14.19 -6.15
C PHE A 34 -6.67 14.28 -4.62
N SER A 35 -5.63 14.80 -3.97
CA SER A 35 -5.53 14.88 -2.52
C SER A 35 -4.75 16.13 -2.19
N GLY A 36 -5.42 17.25 -1.88
CA GLY A 36 -4.84 18.53 -1.41
C GLY A 36 -4.11 18.45 -0.06
N ARG A 37 -3.39 17.35 0.14
CA ARG A 37 -2.73 16.85 1.35
C ARG A 37 -1.57 15.98 0.87
N SER A 38 -0.74 16.57 0.03
CA SER A 38 0.42 15.94 -0.59
C SER A 38 1.35 15.28 0.45
N ASN A 39 2.00 14.21 0.03
CA ASN A 39 3.11 13.60 0.78
C ASN A 39 4.21 14.65 1.00
N PRO A 40 4.83 14.77 2.19
CA PRO A 40 6.02 15.58 2.33
C PRO A 40 6.97 15.26 1.17
N PRO A 41 7.65 16.26 0.59
CA PRO A 41 8.46 16.09 -0.62
C PRO A 41 9.54 14.99 -0.51
N ASN A 42 9.80 14.48 0.70
CA ASN A 42 10.77 13.44 1.02
C ASN A 42 10.14 12.18 1.66
N MET A 43 8.82 12.06 1.69
CA MET A 43 8.14 10.91 2.27
C MET A 43 7.77 9.93 1.14
N GLY A 44 8.03 8.64 1.34
CA GLY A 44 7.68 7.56 0.41
C GLY A 44 6.71 6.57 1.05
N VAL A 45 6.49 5.42 0.41
CA VAL A 45 5.77 4.28 1.03
C VAL A 45 6.69 3.63 2.07
N CYS A 46 6.80 4.25 3.25
CA CYS A 46 7.64 3.78 4.34
C CYS A 46 6.78 3.22 5.48
N VAL A 47 6.98 1.94 5.81
CA VAL A 47 6.21 1.24 6.85
C VAL A 47 6.40 1.90 8.23
N ALA A 48 7.60 2.40 8.54
CA ALA A 48 7.86 3.09 9.79
C ALA A 48 7.09 4.42 9.89
N CYS A 49 7.09 5.22 8.81
CA CYS A 49 6.35 6.47 8.74
C CYS A 49 4.83 6.24 8.82
N PHE A 50 4.33 5.22 8.14
CA PHE A 50 2.91 4.85 8.17
C PHE A 50 2.45 4.44 9.58
N THR A 51 3.27 3.68 10.30
CA THR A 51 2.95 3.29 11.68
C THR A 51 2.85 4.52 12.60
N ARG A 52 3.75 5.51 12.43
CA ARG A 52 3.68 6.80 13.13
C ARG A 52 2.40 7.55 12.78
N ASP A 53 2.07 7.69 11.50
CA ASP A 53 0.92 8.47 11.05
C ASP A 53 -0.41 7.79 11.47
N ILE A 54 -0.48 6.45 11.46
CA ILE A 54 -1.60 5.70 12.06
C ILE A 54 -1.72 5.99 13.55
N ALA A 55 -0.62 5.88 14.31
CA ALA A 55 -0.62 6.18 15.74
C ALA A 55 -1.02 7.63 16.04
N GLY A 56 -0.69 8.57 15.14
CA GLY A 56 -1.11 9.97 15.23
C GLY A 56 -2.59 10.16 14.96
N SER A 57 -3.12 9.51 13.93
CA SER A 57 -4.54 9.52 13.59
C SER A 57 -5.43 8.88 14.67
N LEU A 58 -4.91 7.86 15.38
CA LEU A 58 -5.58 7.21 16.51
C LEU A 58 -5.43 7.99 17.83
N GLY A 59 -4.70 9.10 17.84
CA GLY A 59 -4.50 9.93 19.03
C GLY A 59 -3.54 9.35 20.06
N LEU A 60 -2.77 8.31 19.71
CA LEU A 60 -1.78 7.68 20.59
C LEU A 60 -0.55 8.59 20.83
N HIS A 61 -0.34 9.59 19.99
CA HIS A 61 0.61 10.67 20.23
C HIS A 61 0.07 12.01 19.72
N ARG A 62 0.51 13.13 20.32
CA ARG A 62 -0.02 14.48 20.07
C ARG A 62 0.89 15.34 19.18
N ALA A 63 1.32 14.81 18.04
CA ALA A 63 1.99 15.63 17.02
C ALA A 63 0.95 16.10 15.99
N SER A 64 0.60 17.39 16.03
CA SER A 64 -0.46 17.99 15.21
C SER A 64 -0.31 17.76 13.70
N ALA A 65 0.93 17.65 13.21
CA ALA A 65 1.22 17.40 11.80
C ALA A 65 0.80 16.01 11.29
N VAL A 66 0.62 15.02 12.17
CA VAL A 66 0.38 13.60 11.82
C VAL A 66 -0.91 13.03 12.41
N GLN A 67 -1.85 13.90 12.79
CA GLN A 67 -3.18 13.51 13.28
C GLN A 67 -4.22 13.31 12.18
N TYR A 68 -3.80 13.02 10.95
CA TYR A 68 -4.72 12.60 9.90
C TYR A 68 -4.29 11.26 9.36
N LEU A 69 -5.28 10.39 9.13
CA LEU A 69 -5.02 9.13 8.48
C LEU A 69 -4.78 9.39 6.99
N ARG A 70 -3.55 9.17 6.57
CA ARG A 70 -3.14 9.24 5.17
C ARG A 70 -3.90 8.20 4.33
N PRO A 71 -4.68 8.59 3.30
CA PRO A 71 -5.50 7.66 2.50
C PRO A 71 -4.66 6.64 1.72
N GLU A 72 -3.36 6.90 1.52
CA GLU A 72 -2.41 6.00 0.87
C GLU A 72 -2.27 4.66 1.61
N ILE A 73 -2.35 4.68 2.94
CA ILE A 73 -2.20 3.51 3.80
C ILE A 73 -3.33 2.49 3.56
N PRO A 74 -4.62 2.83 3.79
CA PRO A 74 -5.71 1.90 3.54
C PRO A 74 -5.87 1.55 2.06
N ALA A 75 -5.59 2.48 1.13
CA ALA A 75 -5.65 2.21 -0.30
C ALA A 75 -4.63 1.13 -0.72
N PHE A 76 -3.42 1.18 -0.17
CA PHE A 76 -2.40 0.16 -0.44
C PHE A 76 -2.80 -1.22 0.10
N CYS A 77 -3.30 -1.27 1.34
CA CYS A 77 -3.77 -2.53 1.95
C CYS A 77 -4.95 -3.15 1.18
N LEU A 78 -5.95 -2.34 0.83
CA LEU A 78 -7.13 -2.80 0.10
C LEU A 78 -6.79 -3.19 -1.34
N GLY A 79 -5.93 -2.43 -2.02
CA GLY A 79 -5.47 -2.75 -3.36
C GLY A 79 -4.72 -4.09 -3.41
N ALA A 80 -3.82 -4.32 -2.47
CA ALA A 80 -3.10 -5.60 -2.36
C ALA A 80 -4.05 -6.76 -2.05
N PHE A 81 -5.04 -6.55 -1.19
CA PHE A 81 -6.05 -7.56 -0.86
C PHE A 81 -6.92 -7.92 -2.08
N ILE A 82 -7.43 -6.91 -2.79
CA ILE A 82 -8.24 -7.12 -4.00
C ILE A 82 -7.42 -7.83 -5.08
N ALA A 83 -6.16 -7.46 -5.27
CA ALA A 83 -5.27 -8.14 -6.21
C ALA A 83 -5.09 -9.62 -5.82
N ALA A 84 -4.81 -9.92 -4.55
CA ALA A 84 -4.65 -11.29 -4.07
C ALA A 84 -5.92 -12.13 -4.28
N LEU A 85 -7.10 -11.55 -4.09
CA LEU A 85 -8.38 -12.21 -4.41
C LEU A 85 -8.57 -12.43 -5.91
N ALA A 86 -8.30 -11.40 -6.74
CA ALA A 86 -8.48 -11.45 -8.18
C ALA A 86 -7.58 -12.50 -8.85
N PHE A 87 -6.34 -12.68 -8.36
CA PHE A 87 -5.42 -13.69 -8.85
C PHE A 87 -5.59 -15.06 -8.15
N GLY A 88 -6.47 -15.17 -7.16
CA GLY A 88 -6.68 -16.41 -6.40
C GLY A 88 -5.47 -16.83 -5.55
N GLU A 89 -4.58 -15.88 -5.24
CA GLU A 89 -3.37 -16.10 -4.44
C GLU A 89 -3.58 -15.76 -2.95
N PHE A 90 -4.77 -15.31 -2.59
CA PHE A 90 -5.11 -15.05 -1.19
C PHE A 90 -5.06 -16.34 -0.36
N ARG A 91 -4.03 -16.44 0.48
CA ARG A 91 -3.86 -17.53 1.45
C ARG A 91 -3.79 -16.92 2.84
N PRO A 92 -4.87 -17.00 3.65
CA PRO A 92 -4.83 -16.51 5.02
C PRO A 92 -3.79 -17.33 5.79
N ARG A 93 -2.69 -16.68 6.15
CA ARG A 93 -1.67 -17.26 7.03
C ARG A 93 -1.97 -16.75 8.44
N THR A 94 -2.21 -17.68 9.35
CA THR A 94 -2.16 -17.36 10.77
C THR A 94 -0.70 -17.26 11.19
N GLY A 95 -0.39 -16.41 12.18
CA GLY A 95 0.99 -16.25 12.67
C GLY A 95 1.54 -17.53 13.32
N SER A 96 2.77 -17.45 13.83
CA SER A 96 3.33 -18.50 14.68
C SER A 96 2.47 -18.64 15.96
N SER A 97 1.55 -19.60 15.95
CA SER A 97 0.76 -20.04 17.10
C SER A 97 -0.04 -18.93 17.84
N PRO A 98 -1.16 -18.45 17.28
CA PRO A 98 -2.00 -17.45 17.95
C PRO A 98 -2.73 -18.02 19.16
N ILE A 99 -3.17 -19.28 19.12
CA ILE A 99 -3.92 -19.94 20.20
C ILE A 99 -3.10 -19.98 21.50
N VAL A 100 -1.81 -20.29 21.42
CA VAL A 100 -0.91 -20.34 22.60
C VAL A 100 -0.64 -18.94 23.18
N ARG A 101 -1.02 -17.87 22.48
CA ARG A 101 -0.84 -16.48 22.96
C ARG A 101 -2.08 -15.94 23.69
N PHE A 102 -3.20 -16.68 23.64
CA PHE A 102 -4.48 -16.33 24.26
C PHE A 102 -4.98 -17.37 25.28
N ILE A 103 -4.22 -18.44 25.52
CA ILE A 103 -4.36 -19.40 26.63
C ILE A 103 -3.23 -19.13 27.61
#